data_AF-A0A314UBN6-F1
#
_entry.id   AF-A0A314UBN6-F1
#
_cell.length_a   1.000
_cell.length_b   1.000
_cell.length_c   1.000
_cell.angle_alpha   90.00
_cell.angle_beta   90.00
_cell.angle_gamma   90.00
#
_symmetry.space_group_name_H-M   'P 1'
#
loop_
_entity.id
_entity.type
_entity.pdbx_description
1 polymer ?
#
loop_
_entity_poly.entity_id
_entity_poly.type
_entity_poly.pdbx_seq_one_letter_code
_entity_poly.pdbx_strand_id
1 'polypeptide(L)'
;MENMRVKHLVSFLLFLSLTRICTPSPNPDANQKHFVLVHGAGHGAWCWYKVSTLLASIGHNVTALDLAASGVNPKQVQQLHSLSDYVEPLMRFMKSLPPKERVILVGHSMGGAAISIAMEKFPEKIYIAVFATAFMPGPALNYLNLSSQILNSLDWMDSQFRYDQGPNKPPTAALIGPKLLSSSLYQLSPPEDLTLALSSVRFSPLFSDDIKLTNEKYGSVRRVFIGCDQDRTITEKWQMLMINKNPPNEVKLINGSDHMVMFSRPLELFSYLKEVAES
;
A
#
# COMPACT_ATOMS: atom_id res chain seq x y z
N MET A 1 79.73 4.98 30.74
CA MET A 1 79.72 4.41 29.37
C MET A 1 79.32 2.96 29.52
N GLU A 2 78.01 2.73 29.68
CA GLU A 2 77.09 2.24 28.63
C GLU A 2 77.24 0.73 28.39
N ASN A 3 76.30 -0.07 28.92
CA ASN A 3 75.19 -0.71 28.19
C ASN A 3 75.70 -1.71 27.13
N MET A 4 75.39 -3.01 27.18
CA MET A 4 74.04 -3.52 26.98
C MET A 4 74.03 -5.05 27.23
N ARG A 5 73.29 -5.53 28.24
CA ARG A 5 72.96 -6.96 28.41
C ARG A 5 71.59 -7.21 27.80
N VAL A 6 71.55 -7.96 26.70
CA VAL A 6 70.31 -8.42 26.07
C VAL A 6 69.69 -9.49 26.97
N LYS A 7 68.55 -9.18 27.60
CA LYS A 7 67.71 -10.16 28.30
C LYS A 7 66.61 -10.61 27.33
N HIS A 8 66.59 -11.88 26.99
CA HIS A 8 65.50 -12.51 26.25
C HIS A 8 64.23 -12.50 27.10
N LEU A 9 63.20 -11.80 26.62
CA LEU A 9 61.85 -11.86 27.17
C LEU A 9 61.05 -12.87 26.35
N VAL A 10 60.84 -14.07 26.89
CA VAL A 10 59.94 -15.06 26.31
C VAL A 10 58.51 -14.64 26.69
N SER A 11 57.75 -14.12 25.73
CA SER A 11 56.33 -13.80 25.91
C SER A 11 55.51 -15.09 25.76
N PHE A 12 54.89 -15.54 26.84
CA PHE A 12 53.91 -16.63 26.83
C PHE A 12 52.56 -16.04 26.39
N LEU A 13 52.22 -16.18 25.10
CA LEU A 13 50.87 -15.86 24.60
C LEU A 13 49.94 -17.02 24.97
N LEU A 14 49.08 -16.81 25.98
CA LEU A 14 47.93 -17.68 26.25
C LEU A 14 46.94 -17.55 25.07
N PHE A 15 46.84 -18.59 24.25
CA PHE A 15 45.71 -18.75 23.34
C PHE A 15 44.48 -19.18 24.14
N LEU A 16 43.64 -18.22 24.52
CA LEU A 16 42.26 -18.50 24.92
C LEU A 16 41.50 -18.98 23.67
N SER A 17 41.32 -20.28 23.53
CA SER A 17 40.41 -20.84 22.54
C SER A 17 38.97 -20.46 22.94
N LEU A 18 38.47 -19.38 22.36
CA LEU A 18 37.04 -19.09 22.32
C LEU A 18 36.40 -20.16 21.44
N THR A 19 35.99 -21.27 22.03
CA THR A 19 34.96 -22.12 21.44
C THR A 19 33.72 -21.26 21.32
N ARG A 20 33.53 -20.66 20.12
CA ARG A 20 32.23 -20.14 19.73
C ARG A 20 31.27 -21.31 19.82
N ILE A 21 30.47 -21.31 20.87
CA ILE A 21 29.20 -22.04 20.88
C ILE A 21 28.44 -21.41 19.73
N CYS A 22 28.43 -22.08 18.57
CA CYS A 22 27.51 -21.78 17.49
C CYS A 22 26.12 -22.07 18.05
N THR A 23 25.50 -21.05 18.64
CA THR A 23 24.06 -21.00 18.66
C THR A 23 23.60 -21.06 17.19
N PRO A 24 22.61 -21.90 16.84
CA PRO A 24 22.05 -21.86 15.51
C PRO A 24 21.62 -20.41 15.25
N SER A 25 22.09 -19.82 14.16
CA SER A 25 21.48 -18.59 13.64
C SER A 25 19.98 -18.83 13.59
N PRO A 26 19.12 -17.87 14.02
CA PRO A 26 17.71 -17.93 13.71
C PRO A 26 17.56 -18.22 12.22
N ASN A 27 16.68 -19.14 11.87
CA ASN A 27 16.41 -19.49 10.48
C ASN A 27 16.01 -18.18 9.76
N PRO A 28 16.76 -17.71 8.74
CA PRO A 28 16.50 -16.41 8.10
C PRO A 28 15.08 -16.30 7.51
N ASP A 29 14.41 -17.43 7.29
CA ASP A 29 13.04 -17.53 6.78
C ASP A 29 11.93 -17.26 7.82
N ALA A 30 12.20 -17.31 9.13
CA ALA A 30 11.11 -17.29 10.12
C ALA A 30 10.38 -15.94 10.24
N ASN A 31 11.02 -14.84 9.84
CA ASN A 31 10.47 -13.48 9.89
C ASN A 31 10.21 -12.87 8.51
N GLN A 32 10.47 -13.61 7.42
CA GLN A 32 10.18 -13.11 6.08
C GLN A 32 8.66 -13.09 5.84
N LYS A 33 8.10 -11.90 5.57
CA LYS A 33 6.72 -11.72 5.12
C LYS A 33 6.69 -11.38 3.64
N HIS A 34 5.55 -11.60 3.01
CA HIS A 34 5.27 -11.21 1.65
C HIS A 34 4.27 -10.05 1.63
N PHE A 35 4.72 -8.87 1.24
CA PHE A 35 3.90 -7.67 1.06
C PHE A 35 3.35 -7.60 -0.36
N VAL A 36 2.06 -7.33 -0.48
CA VAL A 36 1.37 -7.14 -1.75
C VAL A 36 0.79 -5.74 -1.76
N LEU A 37 1.40 -4.87 -2.58
CA LEU A 37 1.13 -3.43 -2.61
C LEU A 37 0.18 -3.11 -3.76
N VAL A 38 -0.94 -2.46 -3.43
CA VAL A 38 -2.05 -2.18 -4.35
C VAL A 38 -2.29 -0.68 -4.41
N HIS A 39 -2.09 -0.10 -5.59
CA HIS A 39 -2.15 1.34 -5.83
C HIS A 39 -3.59 1.90 -5.82
N GLY A 40 -3.69 3.23 -5.72
CA GLY A 40 -4.91 4.00 -5.84
C GLY A 40 -5.36 4.28 -7.28
N ALA A 41 -6.45 5.03 -7.44
CA ALA A 41 -6.95 5.46 -8.74
C ALA A 41 -5.87 6.26 -9.50
N GLY A 42 -5.69 5.94 -10.77
CA GLY A 42 -4.86 6.67 -11.73
C GLY A 42 -3.39 6.28 -11.69
N HIS A 43 -3.00 5.52 -10.67
CA HIS A 43 -1.63 5.10 -10.42
C HIS A 43 -1.40 3.67 -10.92
N GLY A 44 -0.21 3.15 -10.67
CA GLY A 44 0.23 1.78 -10.94
C GLY A 44 1.22 1.33 -9.87
N ALA A 45 1.78 0.14 -10.02
CA ALA A 45 2.81 -0.44 -9.16
C ALA A 45 4.00 0.52 -8.93
N TRP A 46 4.31 1.36 -9.92
CA TRP A 46 5.36 2.38 -9.87
C TRP A 46 5.25 3.31 -8.66
N CYS A 47 4.05 3.55 -8.11
CA CYS A 47 3.92 4.46 -6.97
C CYS A 47 4.55 3.90 -5.69
N TRP A 48 4.83 2.61 -5.64
CA TRP A 48 5.37 1.93 -4.47
C TRP A 48 6.90 1.83 -4.47
N TYR A 49 7.62 2.43 -5.42
CA TYR A 49 9.06 2.15 -5.62
C TYR A 49 9.91 2.40 -4.36
N LYS A 50 9.67 3.50 -3.63
CA LYS A 50 10.40 3.82 -2.39
C LYS A 50 10.16 2.78 -1.31
N VAL A 51 8.89 2.52 -0.99
CA VAL A 51 8.49 1.59 0.08
C VAL A 51 8.88 0.15 -0.27
N SER A 52 8.75 -0.25 -1.53
CA SER A 52 9.16 -1.58 -2.00
C SER A 52 10.66 -1.78 -1.80
N THR A 53 11.47 -0.77 -2.13
CA THR A 53 12.91 -0.79 -1.91
C THR A 53 13.25 -0.97 -0.43
N LEU A 54 12.57 -0.23 0.46
CA LEU A 54 12.80 -0.31 1.90
C LEU A 54 12.41 -1.68 2.48
N LEU A 55 11.23 -2.20 2.14
CA LEU A 55 10.77 -3.52 2.58
C LEU A 55 11.68 -4.64 2.09
N ALA A 56 12.10 -4.60 0.81
CA ALA A 56 13.02 -5.57 0.25
C ALA A 56 14.41 -5.51 0.91
N SER A 57 14.88 -4.30 1.28
CA SER A 57 16.19 -4.12 1.92
C SER A 57 16.32 -4.81 3.29
N ILE A 58 15.20 -5.09 3.96
CA ILE A 58 15.15 -5.83 5.22
C ILE A 58 14.73 -7.30 5.04
N GLY A 59 14.75 -7.81 3.80
CA GLY A 59 14.57 -9.21 3.47
C GLY A 59 13.13 -9.66 3.24
N HIS A 60 12.14 -8.76 3.24
CA HIS A 60 10.75 -9.13 2.90
C HIS A 60 10.57 -9.36 1.40
N ASN A 61 9.67 -10.27 1.03
CA ASN A 61 9.22 -10.39 -0.34
C ASN A 61 8.20 -9.28 -0.63
N VAL A 62 8.28 -8.64 -1.80
CA VAL A 62 7.40 -7.52 -2.15
C VAL A 62 6.90 -7.68 -3.57
N THR A 63 5.58 -7.71 -3.72
CA THR A 63 4.91 -7.66 -5.02
C THR A 63 4.07 -6.38 -5.10
N ALA A 64 4.50 -5.41 -5.91
CA ALA A 64 3.65 -4.29 -6.29
C ALA A 64 2.91 -4.65 -7.59
N LEU A 65 1.58 -4.56 -7.58
CA LEU A 65 0.74 -5.00 -8.70
C LEU A 65 0.19 -3.81 -9.47
N ASP A 66 0.15 -3.92 -10.80
CA ASP A 66 -0.73 -3.10 -11.64
C ASP A 66 -2.11 -3.74 -11.72
N LEU A 67 -3.13 -3.00 -11.27
CA LEU A 67 -4.53 -3.35 -11.55
C LEU A 67 -4.83 -3.20 -13.05
N ALA A 68 -6.01 -3.65 -13.50
CA ALA A 68 -6.32 -3.61 -14.91
C ALA A 68 -6.39 -2.17 -15.42
N ALA A 69 -5.81 -1.91 -16.59
CA ALA A 69 -5.66 -0.58 -17.19
C ALA A 69 -4.85 0.45 -16.37
N SER A 70 -4.09 -0.01 -15.38
CA SER A 70 -3.19 0.79 -14.55
C SER A 70 -1.72 0.51 -14.85
N GLY A 71 -0.84 1.47 -14.54
CA GLY A 71 0.60 1.37 -14.81
C GLY A 71 0.90 0.85 -16.22
N VAL A 72 1.64 -0.26 -16.32
CA VAL A 72 2.00 -0.89 -17.60
C VAL A 72 1.05 -2.00 -18.04
N ASN A 73 -0.09 -2.19 -17.35
CA ASN A 73 -1.11 -3.15 -17.76
C ASN A 73 -1.64 -2.82 -19.17
N PRO A 74 -1.71 -3.79 -20.10
CA PRO A 74 -2.02 -3.51 -21.50
C PRO A 74 -3.49 -3.16 -21.75
N LYS A 75 -4.40 -3.50 -20.82
CA LYS A 75 -5.82 -3.15 -20.95
C LYS A 75 -5.99 -1.63 -20.99
N GLN A 76 -7.01 -1.19 -21.70
CA GLN A 76 -7.45 0.21 -21.68
C GLN A 76 -8.70 0.34 -20.81
N VAL A 77 -8.94 1.52 -20.23
CA VAL A 77 -10.02 1.73 -19.26
C VAL A 77 -11.41 1.39 -19.84
N GLN A 78 -11.60 1.59 -21.14
CA GLN A 78 -12.85 1.32 -21.87
C GLN A 78 -13.16 -0.17 -21.99
N GLN A 79 -12.16 -1.03 -21.78
CA GLN A 79 -12.30 -2.49 -21.75
C GLN A 79 -12.74 -3.01 -20.38
N LEU A 80 -12.89 -2.13 -19.39
CA LEU A 80 -13.34 -2.49 -18.06
C LEU A 80 -14.83 -2.19 -17.94
N HIS A 81 -15.62 -3.21 -17.62
CA HIS A 81 -17.08 -3.10 -17.55
C HIS A 81 -17.61 -3.22 -16.13
N SER A 82 -16.76 -3.65 -15.20
CA SER A 82 -17.12 -3.84 -13.79
C SER A 82 -15.91 -3.63 -12.87
N LEU A 83 -16.19 -3.43 -11.59
CA LEU A 83 -15.15 -3.42 -10.57
C LEU A 83 -14.36 -4.74 -10.53
N SER A 84 -15.01 -5.86 -10.87
CA SER A 84 -14.35 -7.17 -10.96
C SER A 84 -13.29 -7.21 -12.06
N ASP A 85 -13.50 -6.53 -13.19
CA ASP A 85 -12.51 -6.45 -14.28
C ASP A 85 -11.28 -5.66 -13.85
N TYR A 86 -11.50 -4.59 -13.07
CA TYR A 86 -10.43 -3.74 -12.55
C TYR A 86 -9.51 -4.47 -11.59
N VAL A 87 -10.10 -5.20 -10.63
CA VAL A 87 -9.34 -5.90 -9.58
C VAL A 87 -8.86 -7.30 -9.97
N GLU A 88 -9.15 -7.74 -11.20
CA GLU A 88 -8.80 -9.07 -11.70
C GLU A 88 -7.32 -9.44 -11.51
N PRO A 89 -6.33 -8.55 -11.75
CA PRO A 89 -4.92 -8.90 -11.53
C PRO A 89 -4.63 -9.30 -10.08
N LEU A 90 -5.19 -8.58 -9.10
CA LEU A 90 -5.07 -8.92 -7.68
C LEU A 90 -5.74 -10.26 -7.38
N MET A 91 -6.96 -10.49 -7.90
CA MET A 91 -7.67 -11.75 -7.66
C MET A 91 -6.92 -12.96 -8.25
N ARG A 92 -6.31 -12.80 -9.43
CA ARG A 92 -5.47 -13.82 -10.05
C ARG A 92 -4.22 -14.11 -9.22
N PHE A 93 -3.54 -13.06 -8.76
CA PHE A 93 -2.39 -13.19 -7.87
C PHE A 93 -2.76 -13.95 -6.58
N MET A 94 -3.82 -13.52 -5.88
CA MET A 94 -4.27 -14.18 -4.65
C MET A 94 -4.62 -15.65 -4.86
N LYS A 95 -5.26 -15.99 -6.00
CA LYS A 95 -5.57 -17.38 -6.35
C LYS A 95 -4.32 -18.21 -6.62
N SER A 96 -3.26 -17.62 -7.17
CA SER A 96 -2.00 -18.31 -7.46
C SER A 96 -1.12 -18.59 -6.24
N LEU A 97 -1.38 -17.93 -5.10
CA LEU A 97 -0.62 -18.17 -3.88
C LEU A 97 -0.73 -19.64 -3.44
N PRO A 98 0.37 -20.28 -3.00
CA PRO A 98 0.36 -21.61 -2.41
C PRO A 98 -0.66 -21.75 -1.27
N PRO A 99 -1.18 -22.97 -0.99
CA PRO A 99 -2.22 -23.18 0.02
C PRO A 99 -1.89 -22.70 1.44
N LYS A 100 -0.60 -22.63 1.82
CA LYS A 100 -0.14 -22.22 3.15
C LYS A 100 0.47 -20.81 3.18
N GLU A 101 0.57 -20.15 2.04
CA GLU A 101 1.16 -18.82 1.96
C GLU A 101 0.11 -17.77 2.34
N ARG A 102 0.49 -16.86 3.25
CA ARG A 102 -0.30 -15.69 3.63
C ARG A 102 0.49 -14.42 3.35
N VAL A 103 -0.18 -13.42 2.81
CA VAL A 103 0.42 -12.13 2.44
C VAL A 103 -0.07 -11.01 3.35
N ILE A 104 0.72 -9.94 3.47
CA ILE A 104 0.26 -8.65 3.99
C ILE A 104 -0.21 -7.83 2.80
N LEU A 105 -1.51 -7.54 2.74
CA LEU A 105 -2.07 -6.65 1.72
C LEU A 105 -1.93 -5.21 2.18
N VAL A 106 -1.44 -4.32 1.31
CA VAL A 106 -1.39 -2.88 1.55
C VAL A 106 -2.11 -2.18 0.41
N GLY A 107 -3.27 -1.60 0.69
CA GLY A 107 -4.08 -0.86 -0.27
C GLY A 107 -3.98 0.64 -0.02
N HIS A 108 -3.63 1.39 -1.05
CA HIS A 108 -3.65 2.86 -1.03
C HIS A 108 -4.89 3.42 -1.71
N SER A 109 -5.54 4.44 -1.14
CA SER A 109 -6.68 5.12 -1.78
C SER A 109 -7.75 4.13 -2.26
N MET A 110 -8.11 4.14 -3.55
CA MET A 110 -9.01 3.15 -4.19
C MET A 110 -8.52 1.69 -4.07
N GLY A 111 -7.22 1.45 -3.91
CA GLY A 111 -6.65 0.14 -3.62
C GLY A 111 -7.23 -0.49 -2.34
N GLY A 112 -7.72 0.32 -1.40
CA GLY A 112 -8.49 -0.14 -0.23
C GLY A 112 -9.75 -0.93 -0.59
N ALA A 113 -10.43 -0.53 -1.67
CA ALA A 113 -11.58 -1.25 -2.21
C ALA A 113 -11.16 -2.62 -2.79
N ALA A 114 -10.04 -2.64 -3.52
CA ALA A 114 -9.50 -3.86 -4.13
C ALA A 114 -9.07 -4.89 -3.07
N ILE A 115 -8.36 -4.46 -2.01
CA ILE A 115 -7.96 -5.36 -0.93
C ILE A 115 -9.17 -5.83 -0.12
N SER A 116 -10.21 -5.01 0.04
CA SER A 116 -11.47 -5.44 0.68
C SER A 116 -12.14 -6.60 -0.08
N ILE A 117 -12.13 -6.55 -1.41
CA ILE A 117 -12.63 -7.67 -2.25
C ILE A 117 -11.75 -8.91 -2.08
N ALA A 118 -10.42 -8.74 -1.97
CA ALA A 118 -9.52 -9.85 -1.72
C ALA A 118 -9.77 -10.50 -0.35
N MET A 119 -10.02 -9.69 0.68
CA MET A 119 -10.38 -10.15 2.03
C MET A 119 -11.69 -10.93 2.04
N GLU A 120 -12.68 -10.52 1.26
CA GLU A 120 -13.94 -11.25 1.14
C GLU A 120 -13.77 -12.59 0.40
N LYS A 121 -12.88 -12.66 -0.60
CA LYS A 121 -12.72 -13.85 -1.45
C LYS A 121 -11.68 -14.86 -0.92
N PHE A 122 -10.64 -14.38 -0.24
CA PHE A 122 -9.47 -15.16 0.18
C PHE A 122 -9.02 -14.83 1.62
N PRO A 123 -9.92 -14.77 2.62
CA PRO A 123 -9.57 -14.37 3.98
C PRO A 123 -8.44 -15.24 4.57
N GLU A 124 -8.39 -16.52 4.22
CA GLU A 124 -7.40 -17.48 4.68
C GLU A 124 -5.97 -17.22 4.16
N LYS A 125 -5.83 -16.49 3.04
CA LYS A 125 -4.56 -16.15 2.40
C LYS A 125 -3.99 -14.80 2.83
N ILE A 126 -4.65 -14.10 3.75
CA ILE A 126 -4.27 -12.75 4.14
C ILE A 126 -3.86 -12.77 5.61
N TYR A 127 -2.61 -12.41 5.88
CA TYR A 127 -2.08 -12.28 7.23
C TYR A 127 -2.70 -11.05 7.91
N ILE A 128 -2.52 -9.88 7.30
CA ILE A 128 -3.02 -8.57 7.72
C ILE A 128 -3.38 -7.76 6.47
N ALA A 129 -4.44 -6.95 6.56
CA ALA A 129 -4.79 -5.96 5.55
C ALA A 129 -4.54 -4.54 6.09
N VAL A 130 -3.73 -3.77 5.37
CA VAL A 130 -3.34 -2.40 5.71
C VAL A 130 -3.99 -1.43 4.73
N PHE A 131 -4.76 -0.48 5.25
CA PHE A 131 -5.42 0.59 4.52
C PHE A 131 -4.62 1.88 4.71
N ALA A 132 -3.76 2.23 3.74
CA ALA A 132 -2.90 3.42 3.80
C ALA A 132 -3.57 4.57 3.04
N THR A 133 -4.05 5.59 3.77
CA THR A 133 -4.82 6.73 3.21
C THR A 133 -5.88 6.26 2.21
N ALA A 134 -6.63 5.24 2.60
CA ALA A 134 -7.45 4.42 1.69
C ALA A 134 -8.93 4.40 2.04
N PHE A 135 -9.75 4.03 1.05
CA PHE A 135 -11.13 3.64 1.31
C PHE A 135 -11.16 2.34 2.11
N MET A 136 -11.86 2.35 3.24
CA MET A 136 -12.05 1.16 4.08
C MET A 136 -13.56 0.88 4.25
N PRO A 137 -14.25 0.41 3.19
CA PRO A 137 -15.65 0.00 3.28
C PRO A 137 -15.78 -1.20 4.21
N GLY A 138 -17.00 -1.45 4.70
CA GLY A 138 -17.27 -2.58 5.59
C GLY A 138 -18.69 -3.11 5.41
N PRO A 139 -19.07 -4.18 6.13
CA PRO A 139 -20.40 -4.79 6.01
C PRO A 139 -21.56 -3.81 6.23
N ALA A 140 -21.38 -2.80 7.08
CA ALA A 140 -22.35 -1.73 7.33
C ALA A 140 -21.98 -0.37 6.68
N LEU A 141 -20.86 -0.31 5.94
CA LEU A 141 -20.36 0.89 5.29
C LEU A 141 -20.13 0.63 3.80
N ASN A 142 -21.19 0.90 3.04
CA ASN A 142 -21.28 0.71 1.59
C ASN A 142 -20.18 1.47 0.83
N TYR A 143 -19.46 0.78 -0.07
CA TYR A 143 -18.35 1.38 -0.80
C TYR A 143 -18.84 2.44 -1.78
N LEU A 144 -19.86 2.14 -2.59
CA LEU A 144 -20.38 3.06 -3.61
C LEU A 144 -20.86 4.38 -3.00
N ASN A 145 -21.59 4.32 -1.89
CA ASN A 145 -22.07 5.52 -1.20
C ASN A 145 -20.93 6.33 -0.59
N LEU A 146 -19.92 5.65 -0.02
CA LEU A 146 -18.74 6.28 0.56
C LEU A 146 -17.88 6.95 -0.51
N SER A 147 -17.57 6.23 -1.60
CA SER A 147 -16.78 6.76 -2.70
C SER A 147 -17.49 7.90 -3.40
N SER A 148 -18.80 7.79 -3.64
CA SER A 148 -19.60 8.88 -4.23
C SER A 148 -19.55 10.15 -3.38
N GLN A 149 -19.72 10.06 -2.06
CA GLN A 149 -19.66 11.24 -1.18
C GLN A 149 -18.27 11.88 -1.15
N ILE A 150 -17.20 11.08 -1.08
CA ILE A 150 -15.83 11.58 -1.10
C ILE A 150 -15.52 12.25 -2.44
N LEU A 151 -15.81 11.57 -3.56
CA LEU A 151 -15.54 12.09 -4.90
C LEU A 151 -16.38 13.33 -5.26
N ASN A 152 -17.62 13.43 -4.74
CA ASN A 152 -18.45 14.63 -4.91
C ASN A 152 -17.98 15.81 -4.05
N SER A 153 -17.19 15.56 -3.00
CA SER A 153 -16.58 16.61 -2.18
C SER A 153 -15.26 17.13 -2.74
N LEU A 154 -14.72 16.49 -3.78
CA LEU A 154 -13.45 16.84 -4.40
C LEU A 154 -13.67 17.88 -5.51
N ASP A 155 -12.86 18.95 -5.49
CA ASP A 155 -12.70 19.82 -6.66
C ASP A 155 -11.83 19.10 -7.69
N TRP A 156 -12.43 18.68 -8.80
CA TRP A 156 -11.74 17.95 -9.85
C TRP A 156 -10.79 18.82 -10.70
N MET A 157 -10.83 20.14 -10.54
CA MET A 157 -9.94 21.10 -11.20
C MET A 157 -9.81 20.85 -12.72
N ASP A 158 -8.61 20.56 -13.19
CA ASP A 158 -8.26 20.32 -14.60
C ASP A 158 -8.31 18.84 -15.00
N SER A 159 -8.97 18.00 -14.19
CA SER A 159 -9.17 16.58 -14.51
C SER A 159 -10.09 16.38 -15.70
N GLN A 160 -9.83 15.29 -16.44
CA GLN A 160 -10.59 14.95 -17.64
C GLN A 160 -11.51 13.76 -17.37
N PHE A 161 -12.70 13.80 -17.97
CA PHE A 161 -13.68 12.72 -17.84
C PHE A 161 -13.97 12.08 -19.19
N ARG A 162 -14.19 10.76 -19.17
CA ARG A 162 -14.68 10.01 -20.32
C ARG A 162 -16.17 9.75 -20.16
N TYR A 163 -16.86 9.74 -21.30
CA TYR A 163 -18.30 9.48 -21.40
C TYR A 163 -18.54 8.38 -22.44
N ASP A 164 -17.96 7.21 -22.20
CA ASP A 164 -17.93 6.13 -23.20
C ASP A 164 -19.33 5.55 -23.48
N GLN A 165 -20.30 5.78 -22.58
CA GLN A 165 -21.72 5.42 -22.75
C GLN A 165 -22.57 6.55 -23.36
N GLY A 166 -21.93 7.60 -23.87
CA GLY A 166 -22.56 8.78 -24.47
C GLY A 166 -22.56 10.01 -23.55
N PRO A 167 -22.65 11.22 -24.12
CA PRO A 167 -22.42 12.49 -23.42
C PRO A 167 -23.47 12.83 -22.36
N ASN A 168 -24.67 12.22 -22.43
CA ASN A 168 -25.76 12.43 -21.48
C ASN A 168 -25.80 11.39 -20.36
N LYS A 169 -24.79 10.51 -20.28
CA LYS A 169 -24.63 9.52 -19.20
C LYS A 169 -23.57 9.97 -18.21
N PRO A 170 -23.54 9.43 -16.98
CA PRO A 170 -22.45 9.68 -16.04
C PRO A 170 -21.08 9.33 -16.65
N PRO A 171 -20.00 9.98 -16.20
CA PRO A 171 -18.66 9.68 -16.70
C PRO A 171 -18.27 8.23 -16.35
N THR A 172 -17.61 7.57 -17.30
CA THR A 172 -17.15 6.18 -17.19
C THR A 172 -15.74 6.05 -16.63
N ALA A 173 -14.93 7.11 -16.77
CA ALA A 173 -13.57 7.15 -16.27
C ALA A 173 -13.11 8.59 -16.04
N ALA A 174 -12.10 8.76 -15.20
CA ALA A 174 -11.45 10.05 -14.95
C ALA A 174 -9.92 9.94 -15.08
N LEU A 175 -9.29 10.94 -15.67
CA LEU A 175 -7.85 11.17 -15.63
C LEU A 175 -7.60 12.36 -14.72
N ILE A 176 -6.85 12.11 -13.64
CA ILE A 176 -6.52 13.13 -12.63
C ILE A 176 -5.63 14.19 -13.29
N GLY A 177 -6.06 15.44 -13.24
CA GLY A 177 -5.37 16.56 -13.88
C GLY A 177 -4.11 17.02 -13.12
N PRO A 178 -3.15 17.67 -13.80
CA PRO A 178 -1.93 18.19 -13.17
C PRO A 178 -2.16 19.10 -11.96
N LYS A 179 -3.15 20.01 -12.01
CA LYS A 179 -3.43 20.91 -10.88
C LYS A 179 -3.91 20.10 -9.69
N LEU A 180 -4.88 19.21 -9.89
CA LEU A 180 -5.38 18.35 -8.82
C LEU A 180 -4.28 17.48 -8.21
N LEU A 181 -3.42 16.89 -9.03
CA LEU A 181 -2.25 16.14 -8.56
C LEU A 181 -1.37 17.01 -7.66
N SER A 182 -0.94 18.17 -8.13
CA SER A 182 -0.03 19.06 -7.40
C SER A 182 -0.63 19.67 -6.13
N SER A 183 -1.94 19.98 -6.12
CA SER A 183 -2.57 20.75 -5.04
C SER A 183 -3.15 19.89 -3.93
N SER A 184 -3.49 18.62 -4.24
CA SER A 184 -4.31 17.78 -3.35
C SER A 184 -3.80 16.37 -3.14
N LEU A 185 -3.02 15.82 -4.07
CA LEU A 185 -2.42 14.48 -3.90
C LEU A 185 -0.94 14.55 -3.50
N TYR A 186 -0.16 15.44 -4.13
CA TYR A 186 1.30 15.53 -4.05
C TYR A 186 1.80 16.83 -3.39
N GLN A 187 0.93 17.58 -2.71
CA GLN A 187 1.25 18.92 -2.21
C GLN A 187 2.35 18.95 -1.14
N LEU A 188 2.70 17.80 -0.54
CA LEU A 188 3.83 17.65 0.39
C LEU A 188 4.86 16.62 -0.09
N SER A 189 4.65 16.04 -1.27
CA SER A 189 5.55 15.06 -1.88
C SER A 189 6.71 15.76 -2.57
N PRO A 190 7.89 15.11 -2.67
CA PRO A 190 9.00 15.63 -3.47
C PRO A 190 8.58 15.95 -4.93
N PRO A 191 9.08 17.05 -5.52
CA PRO A 191 8.68 17.47 -6.87
C PRO A 191 9.04 16.45 -7.97
N GLU A 192 10.06 15.63 -7.76
CA GLU A 192 10.43 14.54 -8.66
C GLU A 192 9.35 13.46 -8.70
N ASP A 193 8.68 13.17 -7.58
CA ASP A 193 7.60 12.19 -7.53
C ASP A 193 6.33 12.72 -8.22
N LEU A 194 6.07 14.03 -8.13
CA LEU A 194 5.02 14.67 -8.94
C LEU A 194 5.35 14.58 -10.45
N THR A 195 6.60 14.78 -10.83
CA THR A 195 7.05 14.66 -12.22
C THR A 195 6.86 13.23 -12.75
N LEU A 196 7.21 12.23 -11.93
CA LEU A 196 6.94 10.82 -12.22
C LEU A 196 5.44 10.58 -12.40
N ALA A 197 4.61 11.12 -11.50
CA ALA A 197 3.16 10.96 -11.58
C ALA A 197 2.57 11.55 -12.86
N LEU A 198 2.92 12.79 -13.20
CA LEU A 198 2.47 13.47 -14.42
C LEU A 198 2.79 12.68 -15.69
N SER A 199 3.88 11.91 -15.67
CA SER A 199 4.32 11.09 -16.80
C SER A 199 3.71 9.68 -16.82
N SER A 200 3.05 9.26 -15.73
CA SER A 200 2.66 7.87 -15.50
C SER A 200 1.17 7.67 -15.20
N VAL A 201 0.43 8.71 -14.83
CA VAL A 201 -0.99 8.59 -14.51
C VAL A 201 -1.82 8.19 -15.73
N ARG A 202 -2.83 7.35 -15.49
CA ARG A 202 -3.76 6.87 -16.52
C ARG A 202 -5.21 7.11 -16.10
N PHE A 203 -6.13 6.96 -17.06
CA PHE A 203 -7.55 6.98 -16.75
C PHE A 203 -7.91 5.86 -15.76
N SER A 204 -8.68 6.24 -14.74
CA SER A 204 -9.25 5.32 -13.75
C SER A 204 -10.71 5.09 -14.05
N PRO A 205 -11.21 3.86 -13.94
CA PRO A 205 -12.63 3.60 -14.13
C PRO A 205 -13.47 4.18 -12.98
N LEU A 206 -14.65 4.69 -13.31
CA LEU A 206 -15.67 5.12 -12.36
C LEU A 206 -16.81 4.11 -12.41
N PHE A 207 -16.81 3.15 -11.49
CA PHE A 207 -17.84 2.12 -11.44
C PHE A 207 -19.04 2.57 -10.61
N SER A 208 -20.22 2.08 -11.02
CA SER A 208 -21.46 2.18 -10.24
C SER A 208 -21.75 0.91 -9.44
N ASP A 209 -20.82 -0.05 -9.45
CA ASP A 209 -20.92 -1.29 -8.70
C ASP A 209 -20.55 -1.05 -7.24
N ASP A 210 -21.22 -1.77 -6.35
CA ASP A 210 -20.89 -1.80 -4.94
C ASP A 210 -20.23 -3.11 -4.53
N ILE A 211 -19.55 -3.09 -3.38
CA ILE A 211 -18.81 -4.23 -2.83
C ILE A 211 -19.62 -4.83 -1.69
N LYS A 212 -19.92 -6.12 -1.81
CA LYS A 212 -20.57 -6.88 -0.73
C LYS A 212 -19.50 -7.50 0.17
N LEU A 213 -19.48 -7.09 1.44
CA LEU A 213 -18.53 -7.54 2.46
C LEU A 213 -19.29 -8.19 3.62
N THR A 214 -18.75 -9.27 4.16
CA THR A 214 -19.36 -10.02 5.27
C THR A 214 -18.52 -9.96 6.53
N ASN A 215 -19.15 -10.12 7.69
CA ASN A 215 -18.40 -10.21 8.96
C ASN A 215 -17.56 -11.50 9.01
N GLU A 216 -18.07 -12.58 8.41
CA GLU A 216 -17.49 -13.91 8.45
C GLU A 216 -16.21 -14.02 7.61
N LYS A 217 -16.12 -13.29 6.49
CA LYS A 217 -14.95 -13.32 5.61
C LYS A 217 -14.13 -12.05 5.74
N TYR A 218 -14.58 -10.93 5.18
CA TYR A 218 -13.89 -9.64 5.29
C TYR A 218 -13.59 -9.28 6.76
N GLY A 219 -14.58 -9.44 7.65
CA GLY A 219 -14.45 -9.11 9.07
C GLY A 219 -13.47 -9.99 9.84
N SER A 220 -13.17 -11.21 9.36
CA SER A 220 -12.23 -12.14 9.99
C SER A 220 -10.76 -11.76 9.81
N VAL A 221 -10.45 -10.93 8.81
CA VAL A 221 -9.08 -10.49 8.52
C VAL A 221 -8.72 -9.31 9.42
N ARG A 222 -7.55 -9.38 10.09
CA ARG A 222 -7.01 -8.28 10.89
C ARG A 222 -6.75 -7.07 9.99
N ARG A 223 -7.29 -5.90 10.36
CA ARG A 223 -7.17 -4.65 9.63
C ARG A 223 -6.35 -3.62 10.39
N VAL A 224 -5.46 -2.94 9.68
CA VAL A 224 -4.71 -1.77 10.17
C VAL A 224 -5.06 -0.59 9.27
N PHE A 225 -5.42 0.55 9.85
CA PHE A 225 -5.62 1.79 9.10
C PHE A 225 -4.45 2.73 9.36
N ILE A 226 -3.75 3.15 8.31
CA ILE A 226 -2.68 4.14 8.37
C ILE A 226 -3.19 5.41 7.70
N GLY A 227 -3.58 6.39 8.49
CA GLY A 227 -4.08 7.68 8.03
C GLY A 227 -3.00 8.77 8.02
N CYS A 228 -3.38 9.96 7.56
CA CYS A 228 -2.57 11.17 7.68
C CYS A 228 -3.42 12.44 7.81
N ASP A 229 -2.80 13.49 8.34
CA ASP A 229 -3.43 14.75 8.73
C ASP A 229 -3.47 15.81 7.61
N GLN A 230 -2.65 15.68 6.56
CA GLN A 230 -2.61 16.66 5.45
C GLN A 230 -3.20 16.11 4.14
N ASP A 231 -3.94 14.99 4.18
CA ASP A 231 -4.68 14.48 3.02
C ASP A 231 -5.80 15.46 2.62
N ARG A 232 -5.78 15.91 1.36
CA ARG A 232 -6.80 16.81 0.79
C ARG A 232 -7.82 16.09 -0.08
N THR A 233 -7.70 14.77 -0.24
CA THR A 233 -8.62 13.93 -1.01
C THR A 233 -9.51 13.12 -0.10
N ILE A 234 -8.93 12.21 0.70
CA ILE A 234 -9.60 11.48 1.77
C ILE A 234 -9.24 12.20 3.05
N THR A 235 -9.86 13.36 3.25
CA THR A 235 -9.56 14.24 4.40
C THR A 235 -9.69 13.52 5.73
N GLU A 236 -9.06 14.06 6.78
CA GLU A 236 -9.14 13.52 8.14
C GLU A 236 -10.58 13.22 8.57
N LYS A 237 -11.53 14.10 8.22
CA LYS A 237 -12.97 13.89 8.46
C LYS A 237 -13.46 12.55 7.89
N TRP A 238 -13.10 12.25 6.64
CA TRP A 238 -13.49 11.01 5.97
C TRP A 238 -12.76 9.79 6.53
N GLN A 239 -11.47 9.92 6.84
CA GLN A 239 -10.69 8.88 7.50
C GLN A 239 -11.31 8.50 8.84
N MET A 240 -11.60 9.48 9.69
CA MET A 240 -12.23 9.26 11.00
C MET A 240 -13.65 8.70 10.89
N LEU A 241 -14.43 9.12 9.89
CA LEU A 241 -15.74 8.54 9.63
C LEU A 241 -15.63 7.03 9.33
N MET A 242 -14.69 6.63 8.46
CA MET A 242 -14.47 5.22 8.14
C MET A 242 -14.00 4.44 9.37
N ILE A 243 -13.04 4.96 10.13
CA ILE A 243 -12.55 4.34 11.37
C ILE A 243 -13.70 4.14 12.37
N ASN A 244 -14.58 5.12 12.54
CA ASN A 244 -15.69 5.02 13.50
C ASN A 244 -16.81 4.08 13.03
N LYS A 245 -17.11 4.05 11.73
CA LYS A 245 -18.20 3.23 11.16
C LYS A 245 -17.78 1.80 10.83
N ASN A 246 -16.50 1.56 10.63
CA ASN A 246 -15.91 0.25 10.35
C ASN A 246 -14.56 0.11 11.09
N PRO A 247 -14.56 -0.04 12.43
CA PRO A 247 -13.34 -0.02 13.22
C PRO A 247 -12.30 -1.07 12.77
N PRO A 248 -11.05 -0.66 12.50
CA PRO A 248 -9.94 -1.58 12.28
C PRO A 248 -9.41 -2.09 13.64
N ASN A 249 -8.53 -3.08 13.60
CA ASN A 249 -7.87 -3.58 14.81
C ASN A 249 -6.81 -2.61 15.34
N GLU A 250 -6.24 -1.78 14.45
CA GLU A 250 -5.20 -0.81 14.78
C GLU A 250 -5.33 0.43 13.88
N VAL A 251 -5.03 1.59 14.45
CA VAL A 251 -4.97 2.87 13.74
C VAL A 251 -3.61 3.51 14.01
N LYS A 252 -2.94 3.95 12.94
CA LYS A 252 -1.73 4.77 12.98
C LYS A 252 -1.99 6.04 12.19
N LEU A 253 -1.46 7.17 12.64
CA LEU A 253 -1.57 8.45 11.93
C LEU A 253 -0.18 8.99 11.66
N ILE A 254 0.08 9.35 10.40
CA ILE A 254 1.34 9.96 9.97
C ILE A 254 1.12 11.46 9.82
N ASN A 255 1.81 12.25 10.64
CA ASN A 255 1.73 13.70 10.61
C ASN A 255 2.56 14.30 9.47
N GLY A 256 2.05 15.37 8.86
CA GLY A 256 2.70 16.07 7.76
C GLY A 256 2.86 15.22 6.50
N SER A 257 1.94 14.29 6.25
CA SER A 257 1.87 13.51 5.01
C SER A 257 0.68 13.97 4.18
N ASP A 258 0.89 14.12 2.88
CA ASP A 258 -0.21 14.24 1.92
C ASP A 258 -0.88 12.88 1.64
N HIS A 259 -1.75 12.83 0.64
CA HIS A 259 -2.44 11.61 0.22
C HIS A 259 -1.48 10.51 -0.23
N MET A 260 -0.34 10.90 -0.85
CA MET A 260 0.68 10.00 -1.36
C MET A 260 1.72 9.70 -0.27
N VAL A 261 1.26 9.08 0.81
CA VAL A 261 2.06 8.77 2.00
C VAL A 261 3.34 7.97 1.71
N MET A 262 3.35 7.16 0.65
CA MET A 262 4.52 6.44 0.15
C MET A 262 5.60 7.34 -0.50
N PHE A 263 5.30 8.62 -0.74
CA PHE A 263 6.21 9.61 -1.30
C PHE A 263 6.55 10.73 -0.33
N SER A 264 5.54 11.30 0.35
CA SER A 264 5.76 12.38 1.32
C SER A 264 6.35 11.88 2.63
N ARG A 265 6.00 10.66 3.09
CA ARG A 265 6.48 10.05 4.35
C ARG A 265 6.86 8.56 4.20
N PRO A 266 7.76 8.20 3.26
CA PRO A 266 8.09 6.81 2.95
C PRO A 266 8.73 6.06 4.12
N LEU A 267 9.54 6.74 4.94
CA LEU A 267 10.26 6.11 6.05
C LEU A 267 9.32 5.80 7.22
N GLU A 268 8.41 6.72 7.54
CA GLU A 268 7.39 6.53 8.57
C GLU A 268 6.39 5.44 8.16
N LEU A 269 5.93 5.44 6.90
CA LEU A 269 5.09 4.37 6.38
C LEU A 269 5.80 3.01 6.44
N PHE A 270 7.07 2.96 6.00
CA PHE A 270 7.89 1.75 6.11
C PHE A 270 8.02 1.27 7.55
N SER A 271 8.24 2.17 8.51
CA SER A 271 8.34 1.82 9.93
C SER A 271 7.07 1.12 10.43
N TYR A 272 5.89 1.65 10.10
CA TYR A 272 4.64 1.01 10.49
C TYR A 272 4.39 -0.31 9.76
N LEU A 273 4.74 -0.42 8.47
CA LEU A 273 4.63 -1.69 7.75
C LEU A 273 5.56 -2.75 8.34
N LYS A 274 6.76 -2.36 8.80
CA LYS A 274 7.68 -3.24 9.51
C LYS A 274 7.07 -3.71 10.85
N GLU A 275 6.52 -2.80 11.66
CA GLU A 275 5.82 -3.17 12.90
C GLU A 275 4.68 -4.16 12.65
N VAL A 276 3.91 -3.97 11.57
CA VAL A 276 2.84 -4.88 11.16
C VAL A 276 3.38 -6.29 10.85
N ALA A 277 4.52 -6.40 10.17
CA ALA A 277 5.14 -7.68 9.87
C ALA A 277 5.66 -8.43 11.11
N GLU A 278 6.02 -7.71 12.17
CA GLU A 278 6.52 -8.25 13.43
C GLU A 278 5.40 -8.61 14.43
N SER A 279 4.15 -8.25 14.12
CA SER A 279 2.97 -8.41 14.98
C SER A 279 2.13 -9.66 14.77
#